data_AF-A0A7V6LRJ3-F1
#
_entry.id   AF-A0A7V6LRJ3-F1
#
_cell.length_a   1.000
_cell.length_b   1.000
_cell.length_c   1.000
_cell.angle_alpha   90.00
_cell.angle_beta   90.00
_cell.angle_gamma   90.00
#
_symmetry.space_group_name_H-M   'P 1'
#
loop_
_entity.id
_entity.type
_entity.pdbx_description
1 polymer ?
#
loop_
_entity_poly.entity_id
_entity_poly.type
_entity_poly.pdbx_seq_one_letter_code
_entity_poly.pdbx_strand_id
1 'polypeptide(L)'
;MNQDQSKNKTDSVQEKIKRQLHPGKIIMPVLIGLAVVVLLIFREIDNTTIGMLEFTWRSLFWLFVAWLFMVGRDFGYILRIRYLTGKAINWRQAFRIIMLWEFTSAISPSTVGGTA
;
A
#
# COMPACT_ATOMS: atom_id res chain seq x y z
N MET A 1 23.93 38.05 -20.51
CA MET A 1 24.52 36.96 -21.30
C MET A 1 24.47 35.57 -20.63
N ASN A 2 23.86 35.40 -19.44
CA ASN A 2 23.92 34.15 -18.65
C ASN A 2 22.59 33.39 -18.45
N GLN A 3 21.45 33.91 -18.94
CA GLN A 3 20.14 33.26 -18.73
C GLN A 3 19.82 32.18 -19.77
N ASP A 4 20.28 32.31 -21.01
CA ASP A 4 20.07 31.30 -22.08
C ASP A 4 20.81 29.98 -21.83
N GLN A 5 22.01 30.06 -21.26
CA GLN A 5 22.85 28.90 -20.94
C GLN A 5 22.23 28.02 -19.82
N SER A 6 21.52 28.64 -18.87
CA SER A 6 20.83 27.93 -17.79
C SER A 6 19.58 27.19 -18.28
N LYS A 7 18.87 27.75 -19.26
CA LYS A 7 17.65 27.15 -19.83
C LYS A 7 17.99 25.93 -20.68
N ASN A 8 18.96 26.06 -21.58
CA ASN A 8 19.42 24.96 -22.46
C ASN A 8 19.98 23.75 -21.70
N LYS A 9 20.67 23.99 -20.57
CA LYS A 9 21.18 22.92 -19.69
C LYS A 9 20.07 22.18 -18.94
N THR A 10 18.98 22.88 -18.59
CA THR A 10 17.82 22.27 -17.92
C THR A 10 17.01 21.43 -18.89
N ASP A 11 16.85 21.89 -20.13
CA ASP A 11 16.12 21.18 -21.18
C ASP A 11 16.84 19.88 -21.62
N SER A 12 18.17 19.92 -21.71
CA SER A 12 18.99 18.73 -22.04
C SER A 12 19.04 17.66 -20.94
N VAL A 13 18.89 18.05 -19.66
CA VAL A 13 18.80 17.11 -18.54
C VAL A 13 17.41 16.44 -18.50
N GLN A 14 16.35 17.20 -18.73
CA GLN A 14 14.97 16.67 -18.77
C GLN A 14 14.75 15.67 -19.90
N GLU A 15 15.29 15.94 -21.10
CA GLU A 15 15.25 15.00 -22.23
C GLU A 15 16.01 13.69 -21.95
N LYS A 16 17.14 13.76 -21.23
CA LYS A 16 17.87 12.56 -20.80
C LYS A 16 17.10 11.74 -19.77
N ILE A 17 16.39 12.39 -18.84
CA ILE A 17 15.57 11.69 -17.82
C ILE A 17 14.38 10.98 -18.48
N LYS A 18 13.69 11.64 -19.44
CA LYS A 18 12.59 11.03 -20.20
C LYS A 18 13.03 9.84 -21.09
N ARG A 19 14.29 9.81 -21.54
CA ARG A 19 14.85 8.71 -22.35
C ARG A 19 15.35 7.52 -21.52
N GLN A 20 15.74 7.73 -20.26
CA GLN A 20 16.33 6.71 -19.38
C GLN A 20 15.27 5.95 -18.58
N LEU A 21 14.18 6.60 -18.23
CA LEU A 21 12.98 5.92 -17.74
C LEU A 21 12.18 5.52 -18.96
N HIS A 22 12.33 4.29 -19.47
CA HIS A 22 11.39 3.72 -20.44
C HIS A 22 10.12 3.32 -19.69
N PRO A 23 9.13 4.22 -19.50
CA PRO A 23 7.98 3.96 -18.64
C PRO A 23 7.05 2.94 -19.32
N GLY A 24 7.17 2.81 -20.65
CA GLY A 24 6.42 1.89 -21.49
C GLY A 24 6.71 0.41 -21.25
N LYS A 25 7.89 0.04 -20.74
CA LYS A 25 8.19 -1.37 -20.43
C LYS A 25 7.62 -1.83 -19.08
N ILE A 26 7.38 -0.90 -18.16
CA ILE A 26 6.77 -1.19 -16.85
C ILE A 26 5.25 -1.11 -16.94
N ILE A 27 4.72 -0.17 -17.73
CA ILE A 27 3.26 -0.01 -17.87
C ILE A 27 2.60 -1.19 -18.58
N MET A 28 3.30 -1.86 -19.50
CA MET A 28 2.75 -3.02 -20.22
C MET A 28 2.36 -4.18 -19.31
N PRO A 29 3.24 -4.75 -18.46
CA PRO A 29 2.86 -5.84 -17.57
C PRO A 29 1.84 -5.41 -16.51
N VAL A 30 1.88 -4.15 -16.05
CA VAL A 30 0.87 -3.63 -15.10
C VAL A 30 -0.50 -3.55 -15.75
N LEU A 31 -0.59 -3.06 -16.99
CA LEU A 31 -1.84 -2.95 -17.73
C LEU A 31 -2.41 -4.33 -18.07
N ILE A 32 -1.55 -5.27 -18.47
CA ILE A 32 -1.95 -6.66 -18.75
C ILE A 32 -2.43 -7.33 -17.47
N GLY A 33 -1.69 -7.20 -16.36
CA GLY A 33 -2.08 -7.75 -15.07
C GLY A 33 -3.42 -7.18 -14.59
N LEU A 34 -3.60 -5.86 -14.68
CA LEU A 34 -4.85 -5.20 -14.33
C LEU A 34 -6.01 -5.68 -15.22
N ALA A 35 -5.78 -5.79 -16.54
CA ALA A 35 -6.79 -6.28 -17.48
C ALA A 35 -7.20 -7.72 -17.15
N VAL A 36 -6.25 -8.60 -16.82
CA VAL A 36 -6.55 -10.00 -16.44
C VAL A 36 -7.31 -10.06 -15.11
N VAL A 37 -6.93 -9.26 -14.11
CA VAL A 37 -7.65 -9.20 -12.81
C VAL A 37 -9.09 -8.75 -13.01
N VAL A 38 -9.30 -7.69 -13.79
CA VAL A 38 -10.65 -7.19 -14.08
C VAL A 38 -11.48 -8.23 -14.85
N LEU A 39 -10.87 -8.92 -15.82
CA LEU A 39 -11.52 -10.01 -16.55
C LEU A 39 -11.92 -11.15 -15.60
N LEU A 40 -11.01 -11.58 -14.71
CA LEU A 40 -11.31 -12.62 -13.72
C LEU A 40 -12.45 -12.22 -12.78
N ILE A 41 -12.43 -10.99 -12.27
CA ILE A 41 -13.52 -10.48 -11.41
C ILE A 41 -14.87 -10.52 -12.15
N PHE A 42 -14.94 -10.09 -13.41
CA PHE A 42 -16.17 -10.16 -14.18
C PHE A 42 -16.63 -11.58 -14.52
N ARG A 43 -15.70 -12.55 -14.60
CA ARG A 43 -16.05 -13.97 -14.81
C ARG A 43 -16.49 -14.67 -13.52
N GLU A 44 -15.90 -14.31 -12.40
CA GLU A 44 -16.13 -14.95 -11.09
C GLU A 44 -17.33 -14.35 -10.35
N ILE A 45 -17.70 -13.11 -10.66
CA ILE A 45 -18.97 -12.50 -10.23
C ILE A 45 -20.11 -13.16 -11.02
N ASP A 46 -20.42 -14.39 -10.68
CA ASP A 46 -21.67 -15.04 -11.04
C ASP A 46 -22.74 -14.58 -10.06
N ASN A 47 -23.94 -14.30 -10.57
CA ASN A 47 -25.04 -13.69 -9.79
C ASN A 47 -25.52 -14.63 -8.65
N THR A 48 -25.12 -15.89 -8.70
CA THR A 48 -25.32 -16.95 -7.70
C THR A 48 -24.41 -16.83 -6.47
N THR A 49 -23.17 -16.33 -6.60
CA THR A 49 -22.23 -16.18 -5.47
C THR A 49 -22.58 -14.97 -4.61
N ILE A 50 -23.04 -13.89 -5.24
CA ILE A 50 -23.53 -12.69 -4.52
C ILE A 50 -24.83 -13.01 -3.77
N GLY A 51 -25.68 -13.89 -4.30
CA GLY A 51 -26.90 -14.34 -3.62
C GLY A 51 -26.65 -15.22 -2.38
N MET A 52 -25.51 -15.93 -2.31
CA MET A 52 -25.11 -16.73 -1.14
C MET A 52 -24.35 -15.93 -0.07
N LEU A 53 -23.90 -14.71 -0.39
CA LEU A 53 -23.36 -13.75 0.57
C LEU A 53 -24.50 -13.15 1.39
N GLU A 54 -25.16 -13.98 2.21
CA GLU A 54 -26.08 -13.50 3.22
C GLU A 54 -25.28 -12.77 4.29
N PHE A 55 -25.19 -11.45 4.14
CA PHE A 55 -24.71 -10.52 5.17
C PHE A 55 -25.68 -10.55 6.36
N THR A 56 -25.58 -11.63 7.13
CA THR A 56 -26.36 -11.88 8.33
C THR A 56 -25.73 -11.11 9.50
N TRP A 57 -26.55 -10.72 10.49
CA TRP A 57 -26.10 -10.07 11.72
C TRP A 57 -24.96 -10.81 12.44
N ARG A 58 -24.96 -12.15 12.39
CA ARG A 58 -23.88 -13.00 12.91
C ARG A 58 -22.54 -12.73 12.21
N SER A 59 -22.53 -12.55 10.89
CA SER A 59 -21.31 -12.23 10.13
C SER A 59 -20.73 -10.88 10.53
N LEU A 60 -21.60 -9.88 10.76
CA LEU A 60 -21.16 -8.56 11.25
C LEU A 60 -20.60 -8.63 12.68
N PHE A 61 -21.20 -9.45 13.54
CA PHE A 61 -20.66 -9.70 14.89
C PHE A 61 -19.26 -10.33 14.83
N TRP A 62 -19.07 -11.38 14.04
CA TRP A 62 -17.74 -12.00 13.89
C TRP A 62 -16.73 -11.09 13.20
N LEU A 63 -17.17 -10.25 12.26
CA LEU A 63 -16.33 -9.22 11.65
C LEU A 63 -15.86 -8.21 12.70
N PHE A 64 -16.74 -7.79 13.62
CA PHE A 64 -16.37 -6.91 14.72
C PHE A 64 -15.38 -7.57 15.68
N VAL A 65 -15.56 -8.86 16.00
CA VAL A 65 -14.60 -9.62 16.81
C VAL A 65 -13.24 -9.71 16.10
N ALA A 66 -13.22 -10.02 14.81
CA ALA A 66 -11.98 -10.05 14.01
C ALA A 66 -11.28 -8.68 14.00
N TRP A 67 -12.05 -7.60 13.85
CA TRP A 67 -11.54 -6.23 13.94
C TRP A 67 -10.95 -5.92 15.32
N LEU A 68 -11.59 -6.35 16.40
CA LEU A 68 -11.06 -6.18 17.76
C LEU A 68 -9.72 -6.93 17.95
N PHE A 69 -9.60 -8.15 17.42
CA PHE A 69 -8.32 -8.88 17.41
C PHE A 69 -7.26 -8.16 16.57
N MET A 70 -7.66 -7.55 15.44
CA MET A 70 -6.78 -6.74 14.60
C MET A 70 -6.16 -5.59 15.42
N VAL A 71 -7.01 -4.80 16.09
CA VAL A 71 -6.59 -3.68 16.96
C VAL A 71 -5.75 -4.18 18.14
N GLY A 72 -6.10 -5.32 18.72
CA GLY A 72 -5.34 -5.94 19.81
C GLY A 72 -3.91 -6.30 19.39
N ARG A 73 -3.73 -6.82 18.18
CA ARG A 73 -2.40 -7.05 17.59
C ARG A 73 -1.62 -5.74 17.42
N ASP A 74 -2.25 -4.69 16.89
CA ASP A 74 -1.62 -3.37 16.72
C ASP A 74 -1.18 -2.78 18.06
N PHE A 75 -2.00 -2.97 19.10
CA PHE A 75 -1.65 -2.59 20.47
C PHE A 75 -0.47 -3.38 21.05
N GLY A 76 -0.39 -4.68 20.74
CA GLY A 76 0.76 -5.52 21.07
C GLY A 76 2.06 -5.01 20.45
N TYR A 77 2.02 -4.55 19.19
CA TYR A 77 3.17 -3.93 18.55
C TYR A 77 3.58 -2.60 19.22
N ILE A 78 2.60 -1.78 19.60
CA ILE A 78 2.84 -0.53 20.36
C ILE A 78 3.55 -0.82 21.69
N LEU A 79 3.09 -1.83 22.43
CA LEU A 79 3.71 -2.25 23.69
C LEU A 79 5.15 -2.75 23.48
N ARG A 80 5.37 -3.56 22.44
CA ARG A 80 6.70 -4.08 22.09
C ARG A 80 7.70 -2.95 21.82
N ILE A 81 7.36 -1.99 20.96
CA ILE A 81 8.28 -0.89 20.64
C ILE A 81 8.54 -0.02 21.87
N ARG A 82 7.53 0.23 22.69
CA ARG A 82 7.68 1.03 23.91
C ARG A 82 8.61 0.36 24.92
N TYR A 83 8.52 -0.96 25.05
CA TYR A 83 9.41 -1.71 25.93
C TYR A 83 10.85 -1.71 25.40
N LEU A 84 11.05 -1.91 24.10
CA LEU A 84 12.37 -1.86 23.46
C LEU A 84 13.03 -0.48 23.54
N THR A 85 12.27 0.62 23.46
CA THR A 85 12.81 1.98 23.58
C THR A 85 12.88 2.48 25.04
N GLY A 86 12.77 1.60 26.03
CA GLY A 86 12.92 1.99 27.45
C GLY A 86 11.92 3.06 27.92
N LYS A 87 10.71 3.08 27.36
CA LYS A 87 9.66 4.09 27.63
C LYS A 87 10.01 5.53 27.21
N ALA A 88 11.02 5.74 26.36
CA ALA A 88 11.36 7.08 25.86
C ALA A 88 10.28 7.69 24.94
N ILE A 89 9.40 6.85 24.38
CA ILE A 89 8.37 7.25 23.41
C ILE A 89 6.98 7.23 24.08
N ASN A 90 6.22 8.32 23.90
CA ASN A 90 4.88 8.46 24.49
C ASN A 90 3.85 7.58 23.73
N TRP A 91 2.75 7.19 24.38
CA TRP A 91 1.71 6.31 23.80
C TRP A 91 1.21 6.79 22.43
N ARG A 92 0.99 8.10 22.28
CA ARG A 92 0.54 8.72 21.03
C ARG A 92 1.61 8.77 19.93
N GLN A 93 2.89 8.77 20.29
CA GLN A 93 3.98 8.70 19.31
C GLN A 93 4.15 7.26 18.79
N ALA A 94 4.12 6.27 19.69
CA ALA A 94 4.15 4.86 19.34
C ALA A 94 2.98 4.48 18.41
N PHE A 95 1.77 4.96 18.71
CA PHE A 95 0.60 4.78 17.83
C PHE A 95 0.82 5.36 16.43
N ARG A 96 1.34 6.58 16.31
CA ARG A 96 1.62 7.20 15.00
C ARG A 96 2.64 6.42 14.19
N ILE A 97 3.68 5.89 14.83
CA ILE A 97 4.71 5.07 14.18
C ILE A 97 4.11 3.79 13.62
N ILE A 98 3.33 3.05 14.41
CA ILE A 98 2.70 1.81 13.97
C ILE A 98 1.66 2.07 12.87
N MET A 99 0.83 3.10 12.99
CA MET A 99 -0.13 3.45 11.93
C MET A 99 0.57 3.81 10.61
N LEU A 100 1.69 4.56 10.67
CA LEU A 100 2.47 4.89 9.48
C LEU A 100 3.15 3.64 8.90
N TRP A 101 3.64 2.74 9.75
CA TRP A 101 4.21 1.46 9.34
C TRP A 101 3.17 0.62 8.61
N GLU A 102 2.04 0.33 9.24
CA GLU A 102 0.97 -0.50 8.66
C GLU A 102 0.46 0.11 7.34
N PHE A 103 0.32 1.43 7.29
CA PHE A 103 -0.05 2.14 6.07
C PHE A 103 1.01 2.02 4.97
N THR A 104 2.28 2.15 5.31
CA THR A 104 3.39 2.00 4.35
C THR A 104 3.41 0.58 3.79
N SER A 105 3.26 -0.44 4.64
CA SER A 105 3.18 -1.84 4.20
C SER A 105 1.95 -2.12 3.33
N ALA A 106 0.83 -1.42 3.54
CA ALA A 106 -0.36 -1.56 2.71
C ALA A 106 -0.23 -0.84 1.34
N ILE A 107 0.49 0.28 1.29
CA ILE A 107 0.67 1.07 0.06
C ILE A 107 1.84 0.59 -0.79
N SER A 108 2.89 0.05 -0.18
CA SER A 108 4.03 -0.47 -0.92
C SER A 108 3.61 -1.66 -1.78
N PRO A 109 3.67 -1.59 -3.13
CA PRO A 109 3.49 -2.77 -3.96
C PRO A 109 4.52 -3.82 -3.51
N SER A 110 4.12 -5.10 -3.41
CA SER A 110 4.84 -6.24 -2.80
C SER A 110 6.33 -6.44 -3.18
N THR A 111 6.90 -5.62 -4.05
CA THR A 111 8.31 -5.59 -4.45
C THR A 111 9.28 -5.24 -3.29
N VAL A 112 8.84 -4.61 -2.20
CA VAL A 112 9.74 -4.17 -1.10
C VAL A 112 9.53 -4.86 0.25
N GLY A 113 8.59 -5.81 0.36
CA GLY A 113 8.29 -6.47 1.65
C GLY A 113 9.03 -7.79 1.91
N GLY A 114 9.78 -8.32 0.93
CA GLY A 114 10.21 -9.72 0.92
C GLY A 114 11.71 -10.01 0.89
N THR A 115 12.60 -9.05 0.69
CA THR A 115 14.06 -9.28 0.72
C THR A 115 14.83 -8.06 1.19
N ALA A 116 15.23 -8.11 2.47
CA ALA A 116 16.30 -7.35 3.13
C ALA A 116 16.16 -5.82 3.26
#